data_AF-A0A353DCN4-F1
#
_entry.id   AF-A0A353DCN4-F1
#
_cell.length_a   1.000
_cell.length_b   1.000
_cell.length_c   1.000
_cell.angle_alpha   90.00
_cell.angle_beta   90.00
_cell.angle_gamma   90.00
#
_symmetry.space_group_name_H-M   'P 1'
#
loop_
_entity.id
_entity.type
_entity.pdbx_description
1 polymer ?
#
loop_
_entity_poly.entity_id
_entity_poly.type
_entity_poly.pdbx_seq_one_letter_code
_entity_poly.pdbx_strand_id
1 'polypeptide(L)'
;MKTCPKFTFGVGDRFAHGAHAQLQAFIDAKELGVDICPTWNKSNREHEIIGSEPQTTRDAADKAVADLGWEGEYLLDADHINLSTVDRFVAPCNFFTLDVADDIGEAAAPEDIEAFINKHPELIGSVSVEGIDAPLEISRELVERTANQFLKATQKAKA
;
A
#
# COMPACT_ATOMS: atom_id res chain seq x y z
N MET A 1 -14.95 -4.87 1.74
CA MET A 1 -13.49 -4.86 1.51
C MET A 1 -13.08 -6.24 1.05
N LYS A 2 -12.27 -6.35 -0.02
CA LYS A 2 -11.66 -7.63 -0.41
C LYS A 2 -10.72 -8.09 0.72
N THR A 3 -10.59 -9.39 0.91
CA THR A 3 -9.59 -9.95 1.83
C THR A 3 -8.25 -9.97 1.13
N CYS A 4 -7.23 -9.32 1.71
CA CYS A 4 -5.88 -9.36 1.16
C CYS A 4 -5.28 -10.77 1.36
N PRO A 5 -4.75 -11.42 0.30
CA PRO A 5 -4.02 -12.67 0.45
C PRO A 5 -2.83 -12.54 1.40
N LYS A 6 -2.48 -13.63 2.09
CA LYS A 6 -1.38 -13.63 3.08
C LYS A 6 -0.03 -13.25 2.45
N PHE A 7 0.22 -13.74 1.24
CA PHE A 7 1.42 -13.44 0.48
C PHE A 7 1.02 -12.85 -0.87
N THR A 8 1.49 -11.64 -1.14
CA THR A 8 1.34 -10.94 -2.41
C THR A 8 2.72 -10.58 -2.94
N PHE A 9 2.86 -10.46 -4.25
CA PHE A 9 4.11 -10.02 -4.87
C PHE A 9 3.81 -9.00 -5.97
N GLY A 10 4.37 -7.80 -5.81
CA GLY A 10 4.25 -6.70 -6.78
C GLY A 10 5.00 -7.01 -8.07
N VAL A 11 4.29 -7.01 -9.21
CA VAL A 11 4.84 -7.22 -10.55
C VAL A 11 4.53 -6.05 -11.46
N GLY A 12 5.38 -5.03 -11.38
CA GLY A 12 5.25 -3.85 -12.23
C GLY A 12 5.35 -4.19 -13.72
N ASP A 13 4.41 -3.69 -14.51
CA ASP A 13 4.40 -3.83 -15.97
C ASP A 13 4.15 -2.48 -16.64
N ARG A 14 5.23 -1.71 -16.80
CA ARG A 14 5.16 -0.35 -17.35
C ARG A 14 4.57 -0.30 -18.76
N PHE A 15 4.70 -1.37 -19.54
CA PHE A 15 4.34 -1.39 -20.95
C PHE A 15 3.15 -2.30 -21.26
N ALA A 16 2.57 -2.95 -20.25
CA ALA A 16 1.46 -3.89 -20.42
C ALA A 16 1.79 -5.07 -21.36
N HIS A 17 3.06 -5.49 -21.40
CA HIS A 17 3.57 -6.57 -22.26
C HIS A 17 4.13 -7.76 -21.46
N GLY A 18 4.27 -7.62 -20.13
CA GLY A 18 4.86 -8.61 -19.24
C GLY A 18 3.84 -9.58 -18.63
N ALA A 19 2.56 -9.23 -18.63
CA ALA A 19 1.52 -9.93 -17.87
C ALA A 19 1.53 -11.46 -18.03
N HIS A 20 1.61 -12.01 -19.24
CA HIS A 20 1.66 -13.48 -19.45
C HIS A 20 2.90 -14.13 -18.85
N ALA A 21 4.09 -13.56 -19.10
CA ALA A 21 5.33 -14.12 -18.59
C ALA A 21 5.41 -14.00 -17.06
N GLN A 22 4.92 -12.90 -16.51
CA GLN A 22 4.80 -12.69 -15.07
C GLN A 22 3.87 -13.73 -14.45
N LEU A 23 2.65 -13.89 -14.99
CA LEU A 23 1.68 -14.87 -14.48
C LEU A 23 2.19 -16.31 -14.60
N GLN A 24 2.88 -16.66 -15.69
CA GLN A 24 3.51 -17.97 -15.84
C GLN A 24 4.46 -18.28 -14.67
N ALA A 25 5.24 -17.29 -14.21
CA ALA A 25 6.11 -17.49 -13.06
C ALA A 25 5.35 -17.80 -11.75
N PHE A 26 4.13 -17.27 -11.57
CA PHE A 26 3.28 -17.62 -10.43
C PHE A 26 2.64 -19.01 -10.56
N ILE A 27 2.31 -19.42 -11.79
CA ILE A 27 1.88 -20.80 -12.07
C ILE A 27 3.00 -21.76 -11.71
N ASP A 28 4.22 -21.53 -12.21
CA ASP A 28 5.39 -22.35 -11.92
C ASP A 28 5.69 -22.39 -10.41
N ALA A 29 5.59 -21.25 -9.72
CA ALA A 29 5.76 -21.19 -8.27
C ALA A 29 4.70 -22.03 -7.53
N LYS A 30 3.45 -22.00 -7.98
CA LYS A 30 2.35 -22.79 -7.41
C LYS A 30 2.56 -24.29 -7.61
N GLU A 31 3.10 -24.70 -8.76
CA GLU A 31 3.50 -26.10 -9.01
C GLU A 31 4.61 -26.58 -8.05
N LEU A 32 5.47 -25.66 -7.61
CA LEU A 32 6.47 -25.91 -6.57
C LEU A 32 5.91 -25.82 -5.14
N GLY A 33 4.59 -25.64 -4.97
CA GLY A 33 3.91 -25.55 -3.69
C GLY A 33 3.99 -24.16 -3.02
N VAL A 34 4.37 -23.12 -3.76
CA VAL A 34 4.47 -21.74 -3.28
C VAL A 34 3.27 -20.94 -3.79
N ASP A 35 2.30 -20.68 -2.91
CA ASP A 35 1.09 -19.93 -3.24
C ASP A 35 1.24 -18.45 -2.90
N ILE A 36 1.43 -17.62 -3.93
CA ILE A 36 1.61 -16.18 -3.82
C ILE A 36 0.67 -15.50 -4.83
N CYS A 37 -0.05 -14.48 -4.38
CA CYS A 37 -0.95 -13.71 -5.23
C CYS A 37 -0.17 -12.70 -6.10
N PRO A 38 -0.26 -12.76 -7.44
CA PRO A 38 0.28 -11.72 -8.29
C PRO A 38 -0.46 -10.39 -8.05
N THR A 39 0.31 -9.31 -7.92
CA THR A 39 -0.21 -7.95 -7.74
C THR A 39 0.42 -7.04 -8.79
N TRP A 40 -0.28 -6.76 -9.88
CA TRP A 40 0.21 -5.83 -10.90
C TRP A 40 0.10 -4.41 -10.39
N ASN A 41 1.24 -3.72 -10.25
CA ASN A 41 1.31 -2.37 -9.72
C ASN A 41 1.85 -1.39 -10.76
N LYS A 42 1.29 -0.18 -10.79
CA LYS A 42 1.83 0.93 -11.59
C LYS A 42 1.37 2.26 -11.02
N SER A 43 2.31 3.18 -10.87
CA SER A 43 2.05 4.50 -10.30
C SER A 43 1.46 5.49 -11.30
N ASN A 44 0.79 6.54 -10.81
CA ASN A 44 0.32 7.63 -11.66
C ASN A 44 1.47 8.27 -12.47
N ARG A 45 2.65 8.44 -11.85
CA ARG A 45 3.84 8.97 -12.52
C ARG A 45 4.29 8.10 -13.68
N GLU A 46 4.25 6.78 -13.53
CA GLU A 46 4.58 5.86 -14.63
C GLU A 46 3.53 5.89 -15.75
N HIS A 47 2.25 6.05 -15.40
CA HIS A 47 1.20 6.25 -16.40
C HIS A 47 1.42 7.52 -17.22
N GLU A 48 1.76 8.64 -16.58
CA GLU A 48 2.07 9.91 -17.24
C GLU A 48 3.31 9.85 -18.14
N ILE A 49 4.40 9.25 -17.66
CA ILE A 49 5.66 9.11 -18.44
C ILE A 49 5.44 8.28 -19.70
N ILE A 50 4.67 7.19 -19.59
CA ILE A 50 4.43 6.28 -20.71
C ILE A 50 3.29 6.77 -21.62
N GLY A 51 2.40 7.64 -21.13
CA GLY A 51 1.18 8.04 -21.84
C GLY A 51 0.15 6.90 -21.88
N SER A 52 -0.07 6.25 -20.74
CA SER A 52 -0.95 5.08 -20.60
C SER A 52 -2.00 5.30 -19.51
N GLU A 53 -3.06 4.49 -19.50
CA GLU A 53 -4.15 4.57 -18.52
C GLU A 53 -4.12 3.37 -17.55
N PRO A 54 -4.57 3.52 -16.29
CA PRO A 54 -4.69 2.39 -15.34
C PRO A 54 -5.47 1.20 -15.91
N GLN A 55 -6.49 1.46 -16.73
CA GLN A 55 -7.25 0.43 -17.44
C GLN A 55 -6.36 -0.47 -18.32
N THR A 56 -5.30 0.05 -18.93
CA THR A 56 -4.41 -0.75 -19.78
C THR A 56 -3.67 -1.84 -19.00
N THR A 57 -3.26 -1.55 -17.76
CA THR A 57 -2.66 -2.55 -16.87
C THR A 57 -3.68 -3.62 -16.50
N ARG A 58 -4.92 -3.21 -16.20
CA ARG A 58 -6.02 -4.12 -15.89
C ARG A 58 -6.34 -5.06 -17.06
N ASP A 59 -6.47 -4.52 -18.26
CA ASP A 59 -6.79 -5.30 -19.47
C ASP A 59 -5.70 -6.34 -19.76
N ALA A 60 -4.43 -5.99 -19.57
CA ALA A 60 -3.31 -6.91 -19.76
C ALA A 60 -3.30 -8.05 -18.72
N ALA A 61 -3.55 -7.73 -17.45
CA ALA A 61 -3.67 -8.72 -16.38
C ALA A 61 -4.85 -9.67 -16.62
N ASP A 62 -6.05 -9.13 -16.91
CA ASP A 62 -7.26 -9.91 -17.17
C ASP A 62 -7.07 -10.83 -18.37
N LYS A 63 -6.42 -10.33 -19.42
CA LYS A 63 -6.09 -11.13 -20.60
C LYS A 63 -5.13 -12.27 -20.26
N ALA A 64 -4.06 -12.01 -19.51
CA ALA A 64 -3.12 -13.07 -19.11
C ALA A 64 -3.80 -14.13 -18.24
N VAL A 65 -4.62 -13.72 -17.28
CA VAL A 65 -5.41 -14.60 -16.42
C VAL A 65 -6.33 -15.50 -17.23
N ALA A 66 -7.07 -14.93 -18.18
CA ALA A 66 -7.97 -15.70 -19.04
C ALA A 66 -7.21 -16.65 -19.98
N ASP A 67 -6.14 -16.19 -20.63
CA ASP A 67 -5.38 -16.98 -21.61
C ASP A 67 -4.63 -18.15 -20.96
N LEU A 68 -4.12 -17.97 -19.73
CA LEU A 68 -3.37 -19.00 -19.00
C LEU A 68 -4.25 -19.83 -18.06
N GLY A 69 -5.55 -19.55 -17.98
CA GLY A 69 -6.49 -20.29 -17.14
C GLY A 69 -6.18 -20.18 -15.64
N TRP A 70 -5.72 -19.02 -15.18
CA TRP A 70 -5.44 -18.82 -13.76
C TRP A 70 -6.74 -18.71 -12.95
N GLU A 71 -6.93 -19.62 -11.99
CA GLU A 71 -8.11 -19.67 -11.12
C GLU A 71 -7.89 -19.01 -9.76
N GLY A 72 -6.67 -18.55 -9.46
CA GLY A 72 -6.34 -17.88 -8.21
C GLY A 72 -6.76 -16.41 -8.17
N GLU A 73 -6.69 -15.81 -6.98
CA GLU A 73 -6.83 -14.36 -6.84
C GLU A 73 -5.66 -13.64 -7.54
N TYR A 74 -5.92 -12.42 -8.03
CA TYR A 74 -4.91 -11.48 -8.50
C TYR A 74 -5.35 -10.05 -8.19
N LEU A 75 -4.37 -9.17 -8.04
CA LEU A 75 -4.62 -7.81 -7.61
C LEU A 75 -4.06 -6.80 -8.61
N LEU A 76 -4.74 -5.67 -8.71
CA LEU A 76 -4.28 -4.49 -9.43
C LEU A 76 -4.08 -3.39 -8.38
N ASP A 77 -2.83 -3.01 -8.19
CA ASP A 77 -2.40 -1.98 -7.24
C ASP A 77 -2.29 -0.61 -7.91
N ALA A 78 -3.10 0.31 -7.40
CA ALA A 78 -2.96 1.73 -7.62
C ALA A 78 -1.77 2.25 -6.78
N ASP A 79 -0.58 2.18 -7.37
CA ASP A 79 0.66 2.44 -6.67
C ASP A 79 0.89 3.95 -6.47
N HIS A 80 1.40 4.34 -5.30
CA HIS A 80 1.71 5.73 -4.96
C HIS A 80 0.61 6.76 -5.32
N ILE A 81 -0.64 6.51 -4.93
CA ILE A 81 -1.76 7.42 -5.21
C ILE A 81 -2.09 8.33 -4.03
N ASN A 82 -2.72 9.47 -4.33
CA ASN A 82 -3.28 10.36 -3.33
C ASN A 82 -4.66 10.86 -3.80
N LEU A 83 -5.30 11.73 -3.01
CA LEU A 83 -6.65 12.25 -3.32
C LEU A 83 -6.75 12.95 -4.68
N SER A 84 -5.64 13.47 -5.22
CA SER A 84 -5.65 14.14 -6.53
C SER A 84 -5.55 13.17 -7.71
N THR A 85 -5.10 11.92 -7.48
CA THR A 85 -4.86 10.94 -8.55
C THR A 85 -5.79 9.73 -8.49
N VAL A 86 -6.39 9.46 -7.32
CA VAL A 86 -7.17 8.24 -7.03
C VAL A 86 -8.32 7.97 -8.01
N ASP A 87 -9.02 9.01 -8.49
CA ASP A 87 -10.26 8.86 -9.28
C ASP A 87 -10.09 7.94 -10.49
N ARG A 88 -8.93 7.98 -11.15
CA ARG A 88 -8.64 7.19 -12.36
C ARG A 88 -8.35 5.71 -12.05
N PHE A 89 -8.08 5.38 -10.80
CA PHE A 89 -7.70 4.04 -10.35
C PHE A 89 -8.84 3.29 -9.67
N VAL A 90 -9.86 3.99 -9.15
CA VAL A 90 -10.97 3.37 -8.40
C VAL A 90 -11.66 2.24 -9.17
N ALA A 91 -11.87 2.42 -10.48
CA ALA A 91 -12.54 1.43 -11.31
C ALA A 91 -11.63 0.23 -11.70
N PRO A 92 -10.40 0.43 -12.21
CA PRO A 92 -9.56 -0.69 -12.65
C PRO A 92 -8.82 -1.43 -11.52
N CYS A 93 -8.54 -0.76 -10.39
CA CYS A 93 -7.73 -1.30 -9.30
C CYS A 93 -8.57 -1.86 -8.14
N ASN A 94 -7.96 -2.77 -7.39
CA ASN A 94 -8.58 -3.41 -6.21
C ASN A 94 -7.61 -3.54 -5.03
N PHE A 95 -6.41 -2.98 -5.16
CA PHE A 95 -5.41 -2.76 -4.12
C PHE A 95 -4.94 -1.30 -4.26
N PHE A 96 -4.71 -0.61 -3.14
CA PHE A 96 -4.46 0.83 -3.14
C PHE A 96 -3.34 1.18 -2.17
N THR A 97 -2.27 1.75 -2.71
CA THR A 97 -1.13 2.24 -1.94
C THR A 97 -1.26 3.76 -1.79
N LEU A 98 -1.77 4.20 -0.64
CA LEU A 98 -1.94 5.62 -0.33
C LEU A 98 -0.60 6.26 0.02
N ASP A 99 -0.15 7.19 -0.81
CA ASP A 99 1.05 7.97 -0.59
C ASP A 99 0.74 9.22 0.25
N VAL A 100 1.36 9.28 1.42
CA VAL A 100 1.28 10.40 2.37
C VAL A 100 2.65 10.97 2.67
N ALA A 101 3.67 10.62 1.89
CA ALA A 101 5.06 11.00 2.15
C ALA A 101 5.26 12.53 2.16
N ASP A 102 4.52 13.26 1.32
CA ASP A 102 4.59 14.72 1.25
C ASP A 102 4.11 15.42 2.53
N ASP A 103 3.27 14.77 3.34
CA ASP A 103 2.77 15.30 4.62
C ASP A 103 3.65 14.88 5.82
N ILE A 104 4.67 14.03 5.61
CA ILE A 104 5.59 13.60 6.68
C ILE A 104 6.52 14.76 7.06
N GLY A 105 6.58 15.06 8.37
CA GLY A 105 7.38 16.16 8.92
C GLY A 105 6.63 17.49 8.97
N GLU A 106 5.43 17.56 8.40
CA GLU A 106 4.54 18.71 8.59
C GLU A 106 3.68 18.51 9.84
N ALA A 107 3.81 19.43 10.79
CA ALA A 107 3.08 19.36 12.05
C ALA A 107 1.57 19.44 11.81
N ALA A 108 0.82 18.57 12.48
CA ALA A 108 -0.62 18.72 12.63
C ALA A 108 -0.95 19.97 13.48
N ALA A 109 -2.23 20.33 13.54
CA ALA A 109 -2.66 21.42 14.41
C ALA A 109 -2.24 21.15 15.87
N PRO A 110 -1.71 22.13 16.62
CA PRO A 110 -1.26 21.91 18.01
C PRO A 110 -2.32 21.26 18.90
N GLU A 111 -3.59 21.63 18.71
CA GLU A 111 -4.74 21.04 19.39
C GLU A 111 -4.94 19.55 19.08
N ASP A 112 -4.65 19.11 17.84
CA ASP A 112 -4.72 17.70 17.45
C ASP A 112 -3.58 16.89 18.08
N ILE A 113 -2.39 17.49 18.20
CA ILE A 113 -1.24 16.87 18.85
C ILE A 113 -1.52 16.65 20.33
N GLU A 114 -1.98 17.69 21.04
CA GLU A 114 -2.35 17.57 22.45
C GLU A 114 -3.53 16.60 22.63
N ALA A 115 -4.52 16.61 21.75
CA ALA A 115 -5.62 15.65 21.78
C ALA A 115 -5.11 14.20 21.59
N PHE A 116 -4.16 13.97 20.68
CA PHE A 116 -3.55 12.67 20.46
C PHE A 116 -2.80 12.18 21.71
N ILE A 117 -1.95 13.02 22.30
CA ILE A 117 -1.17 12.69 23.51
C ILE A 117 -2.12 12.35 24.68
N ASN A 118 -3.15 13.17 24.90
CA ASN A 118 -4.12 12.95 25.99
C ASN A 118 -4.99 11.72 25.78
N LYS A 119 -5.26 11.35 24.52
CA LYS A 119 -6.02 10.15 24.16
C LYS A 119 -5.21 8.86 24.35
N HIS A 120 -3.89 8.95 24.27
CA HIS A 120 -2.99 7.80 24.28
C HIS A 120 -1.96 7.85 25.44
N PRO A 121 -2.39 7.95 26.72
CA PRO A 121 -1.47 7.96 27.85
C PRO A 121 -0.68 6.64 27.97
N GLU A 122 -1.19 5.54 27.43
CA GLU A 122 -0.51 4.24 27.38
C GLU A 122 0.80 4.24 26.57
N LEU A 123 1.01 5.26 25.73
CA LEU A 123 2.27 5.43 24.98
C LEU A 123 3.38 6.10 25.81
N ILE A 124 3.11 6.56 27.04
CA ILE A 124 4.08 7.28 27.87
C ILE A 124 4.48 6.42 29.07
N GLY A 125 5.79 6.29 29.27
CA GLY A 125 6.41 5.46 30.30
C GLY A 125 6.99 4.17 29.71
N SER A 126 6.89 3.09 30.47
CA SER A 126 7.43 1.78 30.10
C SER A 126 6.40 0.98 29.29
N VAL A 127 6.61 0.87 27.98
CA VAL A 127 5.70 0.20 27.05
C VAL A 127 6.24 -1.17 26.68
N SER A 128 5.51 -2.23 27.03
CA SER A 128 5.86 -3.60 26.65
C SER A 128 5.21 -3.96 25.32
N VAL A 129 5.99 -4.50 24.39
CA VAL A 129 5.51 -4.96 23.08
C VAL A 129 5.75 -6.45 22.99
N GLU A 130 4.72 -7.21 22.59
CA GLU A 130 4.84 -8.66 22.42
C GLU A 130 5.95 -8.98 21.39
N GLY A 131 6.87 -9.87 21.77
CA GLY A 131 8.02 -10.23 20.93
C GLY A 131 9.22 -9.28 21.04
N ILE A 132 9.16 -8.24 21.87
CA ILE A 132 10.31 -7.39 22.23
C ILE A 132 10.67 -7.64 23.69
N ASP A 133 11.87 -8.18 23.93
CA ASP A 133 12.29 -8.66 25.26
C ASP A 133 12.35 -7.57 26.35
N ALA A 134 12.70 -6.34 25.97
CA ALA A 134 12.82 -5.22 26.90
C ALA A 134 11.74 -4.17 26.62
N PRO A 135 11.12 -3.58 27.67
CA PRO A 135 10.19 -2.47 27.49
C PRO A 135 10.84 -1.27 26.78
N LEU A 136 10.02 -0.57 25.99
CA LEU A 136 10.38 0.71 25.39
C LEU A 136 10.09 1.82 26.41
N GLU A 137 11.11 2.58 26.80
CA GLU A 137 10.92 3.78 27.61
C GLU A 137 10.59 4.97 26.70
N ILE A 138 9.33 5.38 26.71
CA ILE A 138 8.80 6.40 25.82
C ILE A 138 8.40 7.63 26.65
N SER A 139 9.05 8.77 26.40
CA SER A 139 8.71 10.02 27.09
C SER A 139 7.59 10.77 26.37
N ARG A 140 6.91 11.68 27.08
CA ARG A 140 5.89 12.56 26.47
C ARG A 140 6.47 13.35 25.30
N GLU A 141 7.69 13.86 25.44
CA GLU A 141 8.40 14.63 24.42
C GLU A 141 8.69 13.78 23.16
N LEU A 142 8.97 12.48 23.34
CA LEU A 142 9.13 11.56 22.22
C LEU A 142 7.81 11.33 21.48
N VAL A 143 6.70 11.17 22.22
CA VAL A 143 5.35 11.07 21.62
C VAL A 143 5.02 12.34 20.86
N GLU A 144 5.24 13.51 21.46
CA GLU A 144 4.98 14.82 20.84
C GLU A 144 5.82 15.03 19.58
N ARG A 145 7.12 14.72 19.61
CA ARG A 145 8.00 14.80 18.42
C ARG A 145 7.54 13.85 17.31
N THR A 146 7.13 12.63 17.67
CA THR A 146 6.63 11.63 16.71
C THR A 146 5.29 12.08 16.11
N ALA A 147 4.40 12.65 16.92
CA ALA A 147 3.13 13.22 16.45
C ALA A 147 3.36 14.38 15.47
N ASN A 148 4.28 15.30 15.78
CA ASN A 148 4.68 16.37 14.86
C ASN A 148 5.24 15.84 13.53
N GLN A 149 5.88 14.66 13.56
CA GLN A 149 6.46 14.03 12.36
C GLN A 149 5.42 13.29 11.51
N PHE A 150 4.43 12.62 12.11
CA PHE A 150 3.61 11.62 11.40
C PHE A 150 2.09 11.77 11.56
N LEU A 151 1.59 12.58 12.51
CA LEU A 151 0.16 12.66 12.78
C LEU A 151 -0.62 13.20 11.58
N LYS A 152 -0.11 14.24 10.92
CA LYS A 152 -0.75 14.83 9.74
C LYS A 152 -0.85 13.83 8.59
N ALA A 153 0.26 13.15 8.25
CA ALA A 153 0.28 12.09 7.24
C ALA A 153 -0.73 10.96 7.55
N THR A 154 -0.85 10.58 8.83
CA THR A 154 -1.83 9.57 9.27
C THR A 154 -3.27 10.06 9.12
N GLN A 155 -3.55 11.33 9.43
CA GLN A 155 -4.87 11.95 9.22
C GLN A 155 -5.23 11.99 7.74
N LYS A 156 -4.26 12.25 6.85
CA LYS A 156 -4.45 12.24 5.39
C LYS A 156 -4.79 10.87 4.85
N ALA A 157 -4.18 9.81 5.36
CA ALA A 157 -4.51 8.43 4.97
C ALA A 157 -5.92 8.00 5.38
N LYS A 158 -6.54 8.67 6.37
CA LYS A 158 -7.91 8.41 6.81
C LYS A 158 -8.98 9.10 5.93
N ALA A 159 -8.62 10.21 5.29
CA ALA A 159 -9.54 11.13 4.62
C ALA A 159 -10.20 10.52 3.38
#